data_AF-A0AB36DS25-F1
#
_entry.id   AF-A0AB36DS25-F1
#
_cell.length_a   1.000
_cell.length_b   1.000
_cell.length_c   1.000
_cell.angle_alpha   90.00
_cell.angle_beta   90.00
_cell.angle_gamma   90.00
#
_symmetry.space_group_name_H-M   'P 1'
#
loop_
_entity.id
_entity.type
_entity.pdbx_description
1 polymer ?
#
loop_
_entity_poly.entity_id
_entity_poly.type
_entity_poly.pdbx_seq_one_letter_code
_entity_poly.pdbx_strand_id
1 'polypeptide(L)'
;MFRKNADNDENVYQNGSYTRNVKWGQKEIPIKMKRIRGENQDSQIIPKYQRIIHDKFILDVLSLASTRLSNNEIADQITSIYGFKVSPSVISNCIQTVQDEMRDWHERPL
;
A
#
# COMPACT_ATOMS: atom_id res chain seq x y z
N MET A 1 -32.87 -8.53 0.34
CA MET A 1 -32.85 -8.23 1.78
C MET A 1 -31.43 -8.45 2.30
N PHE A 2 -30.69 -7.39 2.61
CA PHE A 2 -29.36 -7.52 3.22
C PHE A 2 -29.54 -7.63 4.73
N ARG A 3 -29.16 -8.79 5.26
CA ARG A 3 -29.40 -9.21 6.63
C ARG A 3 -28.53 -8.39 7.57
N LYS A 4 -29.20 -7.72 8.50
CA LYS A 4 -28.66 -6.95 9.61
C LYS A 4 -28.01 -7.95 10.58
N ASN A 5 -26.68 -8.01 10.62
CA ASN A 5 -25.98 -8.64 11.73
C ASN A 5 -25.71 -7.55 12.75
N ALA A 6 -26.60 -7.46 13.73
CA ALA A 6 -26.37 -6.77 14.99
C ALA A 6 -26.02 -7.83 16.04
N ASP A 7 -25.18 -7.42 16.98
CA ASP A 7 -24.88 -8.01 18.30
C ASP A 7 -23.59 -8.83 18.42
N ASN A 8 -22.45 -8.13 18.53
CA ASN A 8 -21.65 -8.04 19.76
C ASN A 8 -20.34 -7.25 19.51
N ASP A 9 -20.45 -5.92 19.44
CA ASP A 9 -19.29 -5.02 19.29
C ASP A 9 -19.64 -3.68 19.98
N GLU A 10 -19.88 -3.74 21.29
CA GLU A 10 -20.35 -2.63 22.14
C GLU A 10 -19.30 -1.52 22.35
N ASN A 11 -18.82 -0.92 21.26
CA ASN A 11 -18.39 0.50 21.17
C ASN A 11 -17.75 0.79 19.79
N VAL A 12 -18.31 0.29 18.68
CA VAL A 12 -17.85 0.73 17.35
C VAL A 12 -18.55 2.05 16.98
N TYR A 13 -17.82 3.17 17.02
CA TYR A 13 -18.37 4.49 16.68
C TYR A 13 -17.42 5.33 15.81
N GLN A 14 -18.00 6.24 15.02
CA GLN A 14 -17.23 7.16 14.18
C GLN A 14 -16.79 8.37 15.01
N ASN A 15 -15.49 8.66 15.03
CA ASN A 15 -14.92 9.81 15.71
C ASN A 15 -14.21 10.72 14.68
N GLY A 16 -15.02 11.27 13.78
CA GLY A 16 -14.57 12.20 12.75
C GLY A 16 -14.00 11.53 11.50
N SER A 17 -13.24 12.33 10.74
CA SER A 17 -12.65 11.94 9.47
C SER A 17 -11.33 12.64 9.27
N TYR A 18 -10.43 12.03 8.51
CA TYR A 18 -9.16 12.64 8.10
C TYR A 18 -9.01 12.53 6.59
N THR A 19 -8.31 13.48 5.99
CA THR A 19 -7.92 13.40 4.59
C THR A 19 -6.65 12.58 4.48
N ARG A 20 -6.67 11.56 3.61
CA ARG A 20 -5.48 10.84 3.20
C ARG A 20 -5.26 11.14 1.73
N ASN A 21 -4.07 11.60 1.38
CA ASN A 21 -3.70 11.71 -0.01
C ASN A 21 -3.16 10.37 -0.50
N VAL A 22 -3.73 9.89 -1.58
CA VAL A 22 -3.37 8.62 -2.18
C VAL A 22 -2.93 8.81 -3.61
N LYS A 23 -1.82 8.18 -3.97
CA LYS A 23 -1.19 8.24 -5.28
C LYS A 23 -1.75 7.12 -6.15
N TRP A 24 -2.32 7.50 -7.29
CA TRP A 24 -2.82 6.60 -8.32
C TRP A 24 -2.31 7.08 -9.69
N GLY A 25 -1.43 6.29 -10.32
CA GLY A 25 -0.73 6.72 -11.54
C GLY A 25 -0.03 8.07 -11.31
N GLN A 26 -0.29 9.03 -12.19
CA GLN A 26 0.26 10.40 -12.13
C GLN A 26 -0.53 11.38 -11.26
N LYS A 27 -1.56 10.92 -10.55
CA LYS A 27 -2.45 11.79 -9.77
C LYS A 27 -2.35 11.51 -8.28
N GLU A 28 -2.43 12.59 -7.49
CA GLU A 28 -2.65 12.52 -6.05
C GLU A 28 -4.13 12.83 -5.78
N ILE A 29 -4.83 11.86 -5.20
CA ILE A 29 -6.26 11.89 -4.94
C ILE A 29 -6.46 12.07 -3.42
N PRO A 30 -7.02 13.21 -2.97
CA PRO A 30 -7.39 13.38 -1.58
C PRO A 30 -8.67 12.58 -1.29
N ILE A 31 -8.59 11.57 -0.44
CA ILE A 31 -9.74 10.79 0.00
C ILE A 31 -10.08 11.11 1.46
N LYS A 32 -11.37 11.23 1.75
CA LYS A 32 -11.86 11.46 3.12
C LYS A 32 -12.09 10.11 3.81
N MET A 33 -11.15 9.73 4.66
CA MET A 33 -11.20 8.50 5.43
C MET A 33 -11.98 8.72 6.72
N LYS A 34 -12.94 7.84 7.01
CA LYS A 34 -13.64 7.86 8.30
C LYS A 34 -12.72 7.33 9.39
N ARG A 35 -12.78 7.93 10.57
CA ARG A 35 -12.06 7.44 11.76
C ARG A 35 -13.05 6.63 12.60
N ILE A 36 -12.79 5.32 12.70
CA ILE A 36 -13.61 4.40 13.47
C ILE A 36 -12.85 4.06 14.78
N ARG A 37 -13.55 4.09 15.91
CA ARG A 37 -13.11 3.59 17.22
C ARG A 37 -13.86 2.27 17.47
N GLY A 38 -13.20 1.28 18.08
CA GLY A 38 -13.72 -0.08 18.26
C GLY A 38 -12.70 -1.14 17.79
N GLU A 39 -13.08 -2.43 17.79
CA GLU A 39 -12.21 -3.49 17.26
C GLU A 39 -11.85 -3.26 15.78
N ASN A 40 -10.68 -3.77 15.39
CA ASN A 40 -9.93 -3.46 14.17
C ASN A 40 -10.75 -3.56 12.86
N GLN A 41 -11.47 -2.50 12.51
CA GLN A 41 -12.07 -2.35 11.17
C GLN A 41 -10.98 -1.81 10.22
N ASP A 42 -10.32 -2.73 9.52
CA ASP A 42 -9.44 -2.39 8.40
C ASP A 42 -10.26 -2.16 7.13
N SER A 43 -9.92 -1.08 6.41
CA SER A 43 -10.53 -0.80 5.11
C SER A 43 -10.05 -1.83 4.09
N GLN A 44 -11.00 -2.57 3.51
CA GLN A 44 -10.72 -3.65 2.56
C GLN A 44 -10.13 -3.13 1.23
N ILE A 45 -10.52 -1.92 0.82
CA ILE A 45 -10.12 -1.35 -0.48
C ILE A 45 -8.78 -0.63 -0.36
N ILE A 46 -8.59 0.11 0.73
CA ILE A 46 -7.37 0.89 0.98
C ILE A 46 -6.89 0.52 2.37
N PRO A 47 -5.91 -0.39 2.47
CA PRO A 47 -5.29 -0.76 3.73
C PRO A 47 -4.82 0.45 4.55
N LYS A 48 -4.67 0.25 5.87
CA LYS A 48 -4.12 1.29 6.75
C LYS A 48 -2.72 1.67 6.27
N TYR A 49 -2.41 2.97 6.34
CA TYR A 49 -1.12 3.56 5.96
C TYR A 49 -0.71 3.45 4.48
N GLN A 50 -1.40 2.65 3.66
CA GLN A 50 -1.15 2.60 2.23
C GLN A 50 -1.48 3.94 1.55
N ARG A 51 -0.48 4.48 0.85
CA ARG A 51 -0.56 5.74 0.10
C ARG A 51 -0.32 5.59 -1.40
N ILE A 52 0.16 4.44 -1.86
CA ILE A 52 0.31 4.11 -3.28
C ILE A 52 -0.68 2.98 -3.55
N ILE A 53 -1.66 3.23 -4.43
CA ILE A 53 -2.62 2.21 -4.85
C ILE A 53 -2.34 1.94 -6.33
N HIS A 54 -1.40 1.02 -6.58
CA HIS A 54 -1.14 0.53 -7.92
C HIS A 54 -0.41 -0.80 -7.85
N ASP A 55 -1.09 -1.90 -8.15
CA ASP A 55 -0.52 -3.25 -8.02
C ASP A 55 0.70 -3.43 -8.94
N LYS A 56 0.69 -2.78 -10.10
CA LYS A 56 1.81 -2.81 -11.05
C LYS A 56 3.03 -1.99 -10.59
N PHE A 57 2.92 -1.15 -9.55
CA PHE A 57 4.08 -0.41 -9.04
C PHE A 57 5.19 -1.35 -8.57
N ILE A 58 4.85 -2.37 -7.78
CA ILE A 58 5.83 -3.34 -7.26
C ILE A 58 6.46 -4.13 -8.40
N LEU A 59 5.65 -4.54 -9.39
CA LEU A 59 6.14 -5.25 -10.57
C LEU A 59 7.12 -4.40 -11.40
N ASP A 60 6.82 -3.12 -11.61
CA ASP A 60 7.72 -2.21 -12.33
C ASP A 60 9.03 -1.99 -11.54
N VAL A 61 8.95 -1.84 -10.22
CA VAL A 61 10.14 -1.75 -9.36
C VAL A 61 10.99 -3.02 -9.45
N LEU A 62 10.38 -4.21 -9.39
CA LEU A 62 11.09 -5.48 -9.53
C LEU A 62 11.72 -5.66 -10.92
N SER A 63 11.00 -5.26 -11.98
CA SER A 63 11.51 -5.29 -13.34
C SER A 63 12.77 -4.44 -13.47
N LEU A 64 12.78 -3.24 -12.88
CA LEU A 64 13.93 -2.34 -12.90
C LEU A 64 15.05 -2.81 -11.97
N ALA A 65 14.73 -3.35 -10.80
CA ALA A 65 15.70 -3.94 -9.88
C ALA A 65 16.39 -5.19 -10.44
N SER A 66 15.76 -5.87 -11.39
CA SER A 66 16.36 -6.98 -12.15
C SER A 66 17.38 -6.51 -13.18
N THR A 67 17.35 -5.22 -13.55
CA THR A 67 18.38 -4.60 -14.39
C THR A 67 19.53 -4.10 -13.53
N ARG A 68 20.68 -3.78 -14.15
CA ARG A 68 21.90 -3.37 -13.43
C ARG A 68 21.86 -1.90 -12.93
N LEU A 69 20.68 -1.38 -12.62
CA LEU A 69 20.46 -0.01 -12.14
C LEU A 69 20.60 0.07 -10.62
N SER A 70 21.08 1.20 -10.13
CA SER A 70 21.11 1.52 -8.70
C SER A 70 19.72 1.92 -8.18
N ASN A 71 19.49 1.77 -6.86
CA ASN A 71 18.22 2.19 -6.24
C ASN A 71 17.90 3.68 -6.45
N ASN A 72 18.92 4.53 -6.64
CA ASN A 72 18.73 5.94 -6.98
C ASN A 72 18.17 6.09 -8.40
N GLU A 73 18.79 5.44 -9.39
CA GLU A 73 18.35 5.48 -10.79
C GLU A 73 16.96 4.86 -10.96
N ILE A 74 16.67 3.77 -10.27
CA ILE A 74 15.34 3.15 -10.26
C ILE A 74 14.31 4.12 -9.70
N ALA A 75 14.63 4.83 -8.61
CA ALA A 75 13.72 5.82 -8.03
C ALA A 75 13.44 6.98 -9.00
N ASP A 76 14.44 7.44 -9.74
CA ASP A 76 14.30 8.50 -10.75
C ASP A 76 13.43 8.04 -11.93
N GLN A 77 13.66 6.82 -12.45
CA GLN A 77 12.85 6.24 -13.52
C GLN A 77 11.39 6.05 -13.11
N ILE A 78 11.15 5.49 -11.92
CA ILE A 78 9.80 5.32 -11.37
C ILE A 78 9.12 6.68 -11.17
N THR A 79 9.86 7.69 -10.70
CA THR A 79 9.34 9.06 -10.57
C THR A 79 8.93 9.63 -11.92
N SER A 80 9.68 9.35 -12.99
CA SER A 80 9.35 9.77 -14.36
C SER A 80 8.07 9.11 -14.89
N ILE A 81 7.90 7.80 -14.67
CA ILE A 81 6.73 7.04 -15.14
C ILE A 81 5.46 7.48 -14.40
N TYR A 82 5.56 7.56 -13.06
CA TYR A 82 4.41 7.76 -12.18
C TYR A 82 4.20 9.22 -11.79
N GLY A 83 5.07 10.15 -12.17
CA GLY A 83 4.89 11.59 -11.92
C GLY A 83 4.94 12.02 -10.45
N PHE A 84 5.21 11.11 -9.50
CA PHE A 84 5.41 11.43 -8.09
C PHE A 84 6.79 11.00 -7.62
N LYS A 85 7.40 11.81 -6.75
CA LYS A 85 8.72 11.52 -6.19
C LYS A 85 8.66 10.26 -5.32
N VAL A 86 9.54 9.31 -5.63
CA VAL A 86 9.81 8.12 -4.83
C VAL A 86 11.24 8.22 -4.28
N SER A 87 11.44 7.83 -3.02
CA SER A 87 12.79 7.82 -2.46
C SER A 87 13.48 6.48 -2.75
N PRO A 88 14.82 6.46 -2.85
CA PRO A 88 15.59 5.21 -2.98
C PRO A 88 15.31 4.21 -1.84
N SER A 89 14.99 4.72 -0.64
CA SER A 89 14.59 3.91 0.51
C SER A 89 13.26 3.18 0.26
N VAL A 90 12.29 3.80 -0.42
CA VAL A 90 11.03 3.11 -0.80
C VAL A 90 11.32 1.96 -1.76
N ILE A 91 12.21 2.17 -2.72
CA ILE A 91 12.65 1.10 -3.66
C ILE A 91 13.27 -0.07 -2.88
N SER A 92 14.22 0.23 -1.98
CA SER A 92 14.86 -0.77 -1.14
C SER A 92 13.85 -1.56 -0.30
N ASN A 93 12.89 -0.87 0.32
CA ASN A 93 11.86 -1.52 1.15
C ASN A 93 10.94 -2.42 0.31
N CYS A 94 10.60 -2.01 -0.93
CA CYS A 94 9.79 -2.85 -1.83
C CYS A 94 10.53 -4.15 -2.18
N ILE A 95 11.80 -4.05 -2.55
CA ILE A 95 12.63 -5.22 -2.88
C ILE A 95 12.74 -6.15 -1.68
N GLN A 96 13.02 -5.60 -0.48
CA GLN A 96 13.12 -6.37 0.76
C GLN A 96 11.81 -7.11 1.07
N THR A 97 10.65 -6.44 0.95
CA THR A 97 9.35 -7.05 1.22
C THR A 97 9.10 -8.27 0.33
N VAL A 98 9.44 -8.17 -0.95
CA VAL A 98 9.29 -9.27 -1.90
C VAL A 98 10.28 -10.41 -1.59
N GLN A 99 11.53 -10.07 -1.21
CA GLN A 99 12.51 -11.08 -0.79
C GLN A 99 12.07 -11.83 0.45
N ASP A 100 11.46 -11.15 1.43
CA ASP A 100 10.91 -11.77 2.63
C ASP A 100 9.75 -12.72 2.26
N GLU A 101 8.82 -12.31 1.40
CA GLU A 101 7.74 -13.17 0.93
C GLU A 101 8.25 -14.39 0.16
N MET A 102 9.28 -14.23 -0.68
CA MET A 102 9.94 -15.33 -1.38
C MET A 102 10.61 -16.31 -0.41
N ARG A 103 11.29 -15.80 0.63
CA ARG A 103 11.89 -16.64 1.67
C ARG A 103 10.82 -17.44 2.39
N ASP A 104 9.75 -16.78 2.83
CA ASP A 104 8.64 -17.43 3.52
C ASP A 104 7.96 -18.47 2.63
N TRP A 105 7.84 -18.23 1.32
CA TRP A 105 7.32 -19.22 0.37
C TRP A 105 8.24 -20.43 0.24
N HIS A 106 9.55 -20.20 0.20
CA HIS A 106 10.56 -21.27 0.08
C HIS A 106 10.62 -22.15 1.35
N GLU A 107 10.43 -21.56 2.53
CA GLU A 107 10.50 -22.25 3.83
C GLU A 107 9.21 -22.98 4.21
N ARG A 108 8.15 -22.90 3.38
CA ARG A 108 6.89 -23.63 3.65
C ARG A 108 7.15 -25.14 3.62
N PRO A 109 6.84 -25.88 4.70
CA PRO A 109 6.93 -27.33 4.68
C PRO A 109 5.96 -27.89 3.63
N LEU A 110 6.45 -28.86 2.85
CA LEU A 110 5.70 -29.60 1.82
C LEU A 110 4.57 -30.44 2.41
#